data_AF-F5T6H4-F1
#
_entry.id   AF-F5T6H4-F1
#
_cell.length_a   1.000
_cell.length_b   1.000
_cell.length_c   1.000
_cell.angle_alpha   90.00
_cell.angle_beta   90.00
_cell.angle_gamma   90.00
#
_symmetry.space_group_name_H-M   'P 1'
#
loop_
_entity.id
_entity.type
_entity.pdbx_description
1 polymer ?
#
loop_
_entity_poly.entity_id
_entity_poly.type
_entity_poly.pdbx_seq_one_letter_code
_entity_poly.pdbx_strand_id
1 'polypeptide(L)'
;MVFQKANERFCTRMPIKITKLCFTSICMIMLSCLSPSCAFAVGPGDLIGKTEPAVSTDVVENTVTDEYAGWYGYTNQDGSDFLYLEKGTEVSRFQNENGPIDWNAAKKDGLDFVMIRLAYGTKEDAYFDANVKGAQKAGIKVGVYLCSTAKNMNDAMAEADLTLKK
;
A
#
# COMPACT_ATOMS: atom_id res chain seq x y z
N MET A 1 -63.18 -11.97 53.15
CA MET A 1 -63.89 -13.27 53.31
C MET A 1 -63.55 -14.11 52.10
N VAL A 2 -63.18 -15.37 52.35
CA VAL A 2 -62.50 -16.32 51.46
C VAL A 2 -63.46 -17.02 50.49
N PHE A 3 -62.89 -17.57 49.39
CA PHE A 3 -63.22 -18.76 48.57
C PHE A 3 -63.34 -18.40 47.07
N GLN A 4 -62.55 -18.98 46.16
CA GLN A 4 -62.60 -20.37 45.66
C GLN A 4 -61.30 -20.70 44.89
N LYS A 5 -60.50 -21.72 45.25
CA LYS A 5 -60.54 -23.15 44.83
C LYS A 5 -59.88 -23.45 43.47
N ALA A 6 -58.76 -24.20 43.52
CA ALA A 6 -58.36 -25.34 42.64
C ALA A 6 -56.83 -25.50 42.76
N ASN A 7 -56.34 -26.24 43.75
CA ASN A 7 -55.99 -27.66 43.72
C ASN A 7 -55.09 -28.10 42.56
N GLU A 8 -53.90 -28.52 42.98
CA GLU A 8 -52.78 -29.07 42.26
C GLU A 8 -53.12 -30.34 41.47
N ARG A 9 -52.37 -30.56 40.38
CA ARG A 9 -51.34 -31.61 40.28
C ARG A 9 -51.01 -31.83 38.80
N PHE A 10 -49.76 -31.56 38.40
CA PHE A 10 -49.01 -32.54 37.62
C PHE A 10 -47.51 -32.21 37.63
N CYS A 11 -46.77 -33.11 38.27
CA CYS A 11 -45.38 -33.50 38.04
C CYS A 11 -44.48 -32.60 37.18
N THR A 12 -43.53 -31.95 37.86
CA THR A 12 -42.08 -32.21 37.79
C THR A 12 -41.40 -32.47 36.42
N ARG A 13 -40.27 -31.75 36.27
CA ARG A 13 -39.03 -32.13 35.54
C ARG A 13 -38.99 -31.87 34.03
N MET A 14 -38.58 -30.66 33.66
CA MET A 14 -37.60 -30.45 32.57
C MET A 14 -36.25 -31.09 32.99
N PRO A 15 -35.25 -31.38 32.12
CA PRO A 15 -35.14 -31.24 30.66
C PRO A 15 -34.51 -32.48 29.95
N ILE A 16 -34.89 -32.79 28.70
CA ILE A 16 -34.14 -33.75 27.84
C ILE A 16 -34.11 -33.24 26.39
N LYS A 17 -33.57 -32.05 26.12
CA LYS A 17 -33.30 -31.58 24.74
C LYS A 17 -32.10 -30.63 24.66
N ILE A 18 -31.01 -30.90 25.39
CA ILE A 18 -29.79 -30.04 25.32
C ILE A 18 -28.54 -30.84 24.86
N THR A 19 -28.58 -32.17 24.84
CA THR A 19 -27.38 -32.97 24.59
C THR A 19 -27.00 -33.17 23.12
N LYS A 20 -27.88 -32.85 22.16
CA LYS A 20 -27.58 -33.01 20.72
C LYS A 20 -27.26 -31.71 19.97
N LEU A 21 -27.44 -30.55 20.59
CA LEU A 21 -27.12 -29.26 19.97
C LEU A 21 -25.68 -28.79 20.29
N CYS A 22 -25.04 -29.42 21.28
CA CYS A 22 -23.70 -29.03 21.73
C CYS A 22 -22.57 -29.69 20.90
N PHE A 23 -22.80 -30.87 20.30
CA PHE A 23 -21.76 -31.57 19.54
C PHE A 23 -21.51 -30.97 18.14
N THR A 24 -22.52 -30.37 17.51
CA THR A 24 -22.35 -29.67 16.23
C THR A 24 -21.75 -28.27 16.41
N SER A 25 -21.89 -27.67 17.59
CA SER A 25 -21.32 -26.34 17.88
C SER A 25 -19.81 -26.39 18.12
N ILE A 26 -19.28 -27.47 18.70
CA ILE A 26 -17.84 -27.59 18.98
C ILE A 26 -17.04 -27.88 17.70
N CYS A 27 -17.62 -28.62 16.75
CA CYS A 27 -16.95 -28.91 15.48
C CYS A 27 -16.83 -27.68 14.55
N MET A 28 -17.79 -26.75 14.63
CA MET A 28 -17.80 -25.53 13.80
C MET A 28 -16.89 -24.42 14.34
N ILE A 29 -16.53 -24.46 15.63
CA ILE A 29 -15.57 -23.52 16.24
C ILE A 29 -14.12 -23.95 15.97
N MET A 30 -13.86 -25.24 15.73
CA MET A 30 -12.52 -25.74 15.39
C MET A 30 -12.15 -25.53 13.90
N LEU A 31 -13.12 -25.23 13.03
CA LEU A 31 -12.88 -24.91 11.62
C LEU A 31 -12.73 -23.39 11.37
N SER A 32 -13.07 -22.53 12.34
CA SER A 32 -12.91 -21.07 12.24
C SER A 32 -11.56 -20.54 12.74
N CYS A 33 -10.68 -21.40 13.26
CA CYS A 33 -9.33 -21.02 13.70
C CYS A 33 -8.26 -21.24 12.61
N LEU A 34 -8.64 -21.70 11.43
CA LEU A 34 -7.79 -21.66 10.24
C LEU A 34 -8.02 -20.34 9.49
N SER A 35 -7.79 -19.22 10.17
CA SER A 35 -7.45 -17.99 9.46
C SER A 35 -6.20 -18.29 8.64
N PRO A 36 -6.15 -18.02 7.32
CA PRO A 36 -4.86 -17.88 6.68
C PRO A 36 -4.15 -16.78 7.48
N SER A 37 -3.09 -17.15 8.18
CA SER A 37 -2.13 -16.18 8.69
C SER A 37 -1.91 -15.22 7.53
N CYS A 38 -2.15 -13.93 7.74
CA CYS A 38 -1.89 -12.91 6.75
C CYS A 38 -0.44 -13.13 6.33
N ALA A 39 -0.21 -13.78 5.19
CA ALA A 39 1.11 -13.88 4.62
C ALA A 39 1.35 -12.47 4.14
N PHE A 40 2.00 -11.65 4.99
CA PHE A 40 2.68 -10.48 4.49
C PHE A 40 3.56 -11.00 3.35
N ALA A 41 3.30 -10.51 2.14
CA ALA A 41 4.16 -10.79 1.01
C ALA A 41 5.57 -10.42 1.45
N VAL A 42 6.47 -11.40 1.48
CA VAL A 42 7.86 -11.21 1.92
C VAL A 42 8.47 -10.21 0.96
N GLY A 43 8.76 -9.01 1.46
CA GLY A 43 9.36 -7.96 0.67
C GLY A 43 10.81 -8.31 0.34
N PRO A 44 11.37 -7.78 -0.76
CA PRO A 44 12.75 -8.06 -1.17
C PRO A 44 13.85 -7.66 -0.15
N GLY A 45 13.52 -7.13 1.02
CA GLY A 45 14.45 -6.85 2.13
C GLY A 45 14.29 -7.74 3.38
N ASP A 46 13.23 -8.56 3.48
CA ASP A 46 12.87 -9.28 4.71
C ASP A 46 13.78 -10.49 5.03
N LEU A 47 14.66 -10.85 4.10
CA LEU A 47 15.62 -11.95 4.23
C LEU A 47 17.05 -11.50 4.54
N ILE A 48 17.32 -10.19 4.57
CA ILE A 48 18.65 -9.68 4.86
C ILE A 48 18.97 -9.98 6.34
N GLY A 49 19.92 -10.89 6.57
CA GLY A 49 20.39 -11.30 7.90
C GLY A 49 19.91 -12.68 8.39
N LYS A 50 19.15 -13.44 7.59
CA LYS A 50 18.85 -14.84 7.90
C LYS A 50 19.83 -15.77 7.17
N THR A 51 20.81 -16.28 7.91
CA THR A 51 21.84 -17.19 7.41
C THR A 51 21.24 -18.58 7.13
N GLU A 52 20.97 -18.87 5.87
CA GLU A 52 20.91 -20.24 5.33
C GLU A 52 21.92 -20.30 4.16
N PRO A 53 22.71 -21.36 4.00
CA PRO A 53 23.87 -21.35 3.12
C PRO A 53 23.44 -21.52 1.66
N ALA A 54 23.43 -20.43 0.89
CA ALA A 54 23.32 -20.50 -0.56
C ALA A 54 24.71 -20.77 -1.17
N VAL A 55 24.78 -21.87 -1.90
CA VAL A 55 25.93 -22.33 -2.70
C VAL A 55 26.37 -21.23 -3.68
N SER A 56 27.68 -21.00 -3.73
CA SER A 56 28.35 -20.14 -4.71
C SER A 56 28.35 -20.80 -6.09
N THR A 57 27.95 -20.07 -7.13
CA THR A 57 28.48 -20.30 -8.48
C THR A 57 28.44 -19.03 -9.31
N ASP A 58 29.62 -18.74 -9.85
CA ASP A 58 29.96 -18.05 -11.10
C ASP A 58 29.99 -16.52 -11.14
N VAL A 59 31.21 -16.05 -11.42
CA VAL A 59 31.60 -14.67 -11.71
C VAL A 59 30.88 -14.23 -12.99
N VAL A 60 29.83 -13.43 -12.84
CA VAL A 60 29.23 -12.70 -13.96
C VAL A 60 30.02 -11.41 -14.13
N GLU A 61 30.73 -11.31 -15.25
CA GLU A 61 31.36 -10.08 -15.72
C GLU A 61 30.26 -9.09 -16.11
N ASN A 62 29.82 -8.28 -15.15
CA ASN A 62 28.87 -7.20 -15.39
C ASN A 62 29.54 -6.09 -16.20
N THR A 63 29.25 -6.06 -17.49
CA THR A 63 29.47 -4.88 -18.34
C THR A 63 28.41 -3.83 -17.99
N VAL A 64 28.63 -3.12 -16.89
CA VAL A 64 27.85 -1.93 -16.54
C VAL A 64 28.28 -0.82 -17.49
N THR A 65 27.37 -0.35 -18.35
CA THR A 65 27.55 0.93 -19.02
C THR A 65 27.43 2.02 -17.94
N ASP A 66 28.45 2.86 -17.81
CA ASP A 66 28.56 3.93 -16.79
C ASP A 66 27.42 4.98 -16.81
N GLU A 67 26.43 4.82 -17.69
CA GLU A 67 25.30 5.73 -17.88
C GLU A 67 24.31 5.76 -16.70
N TYR A 68 24.44 4.83 -15.74
CA TYR A 68 23.60 4.76 -14.54
C TYR A 68 24.33 5.14 -13.23
N ALA A 69 25.57 5.61 -13.30
CA ALA A 69 26.35 6.00 -12.13
C ALA A 69 25.74 7.23 -11.42
N GLY A 70 25.02 7.02 -10.32
CA GLY A 70 24.53 8.09 -9.44
C GLY A 70 23.07 7.98 -9.00
N TRP A 71 22.31 7.05 -9.59
CA TRP A 71 20.97 6.70 -9.10
C TRP A 71 21.10 5.38 -8.34
N TYR A 72 21.08 5.42 -7.00
CA TYR A 72 21.23 4.22 -6.18
C TYR A 72 20.11 3.24 -6.47
N GLY A 73 20.41 2.28 -7.34
CA GLY A 73 19.53 1.18 -7.62
C GLY A 73 19.47 0.19 -6.46
N TYR A 74 18.37 -0.55 -6.37
CA TYR A 74 18.34 -1.80 -5.65
C TYR A 74 19.29 -2.76 -6.37
N THR A 75 20.15 -3.42 -5.62
CA THR A 75 20.86 -4.59 -6.12
C THR A 75 20.02 -5.82 -5.80
N ASN A 76 20.01 -6.79 -6.70
CA ASN A 76 19.46 -8.11 -6.39
C ASN A 76 20.25 -8.74 -5.23
N GLN A 77 19.66 -9.74 -4.57
CA GLN A 77 20.33 -10.46 -3.46
C GLN A 77 21.65 -11.11 -3.89
N ASP A 78 21.80 -11.40 -5.18
CA ASP A 78 23.00 -11.96 -5.80
C ASP A 78 24.07 -10.91 -6.16
N GLY A 79 23.82 -9.62 -5.89
CA GLY A 79 24.73 -8.52 -6.19
C GLY A 79 24.68 -8.02 -7.63
N SER A 80 23.79 -8.56 -8.48
CA SER A 80 23.54 -8.00 -9.81
C SER A 80 22.70 -6.72 -9.72
N ASP A 81 22.90 -5.80 -10.66
CA ASP A 81 22.14 -4.55 -10.70
C ASP A 81 20.69 -4.83 -11.11
N PHE A 82 19.73 -4.27 -10.36
CA PHE A 82 18.34 -4.28 -10.77
C PHE A 82 18.17 -3.31 -11.94
N LEU A 83 18.01 -3.86 -13.14
CA LEU A 83 17.71 -3.05 -14.33
C LEU A 83 16.31 -2.45 -14.18
N TYR A 84 16.23 -1.15 -13.88
CA TYR A 84 14.97 -0.44 -13.89
C TYR A 84 14.45 -0.30 -15.32
N LEU A 85 13.19 -0.67 -15.53
CA LEU A 85 12.52 -0.50 -16.83
C LEU A 85 12.35 0.98 -17.20
N GLU A 86 12.10 1.85 -16.21
CA GLU A 86 11.95 3.30 -16.39
C GLU A 86 12.43 4.06 -15.15
N LYS A 87 13.20 5.14 -15.35
CA LYS A 87 13.70 6.01 -14.27
C LYS A 87 12.66 7.06 -13.92
N GLY A 88 12.28 7.15 -12.65
CA GLY A 88 11.30 8.15 -12.22
C GLY A 88 11.60 8.79 -10.88
N THR A 89 10.92 9.90 -10.60
CA THR A 89 11.03 10.68 -9.36
C THR A 89 9.68 11.26 -8.96
N GLU A 90 9.62 11.95 -7.83
CA GLU A 90 8.47 12.76 -7.43
C GLU A 90 8.86 14.23 -7.16
N VAL A 91 7.93 15.14 -7.42
CA VAL A 91 8.13 16.57 -7.15
C VAL A 91 6.88 17.23 -6.56
N SER A 92 7.11 18.36 -5.91
CA SER A 92 6.11 19.26 -5.36
C SER A 92 6.67 20.70 -5.36
N ARG A 93 5.98 21.66 -4.74
CA ARG A 93 6.51 23.02 -4.53
C ARG A 93 7.92 23.06 -3.95
N PHE A 94 8.36 22.05 -3.20
CA PHE A 94 9.66 22.07 -2.53
C PHE A 94 10.83 22.07 -3.53
N GLN A 95 10.68 21.37 -4.64
CA GLN A 95 11.68 21.39 -5.73
C GLN A 95 11.66 22.72 -6.50
N ASN A 96 10.63 23.55 -6.30
CA ASN A 96 10.51 24.87 -6.92
C ASN A 96 10.99 26.04 -6.02
N GLU A 97 11.48 25.77 -4.81
CA GLU A 97 11.91 26.84 -3.88
C GLU A 97 13.08 27.67 -4.41
N ASN A 98 13.90 27.08 -5.29
CA ASN A 98 15.02 27.73 -5.96
C ASN A 98 14.69 28.13 -7.42
N GLY A 99 13.41 28.15 -7.80
CA GLY A 99 12.95 28.50 -9.15
C GLY A 99 12.26 27.35 -9.89
N PRO A 100 11.82 27.57 -11.13
CA PRO A 100 11.17 26.55 -11.94
C PRO A 100 12.12 25.38 -12.26
N ILE A 101 11.56 24.17 -12.34
CA ILE A 101 12.31 22.96 -12.71
C ILE A 101 12.64 23.01 -14.21
N ASP A 102 13.91 22.74 -14.56
CA ASP A 102 14.31 22.52 -15.96
C ASP A 102 13.98 21.08 -16.38
N TRP A 103 12.77 20.92 -16.94
CA TRP A 103 12.28 19.63 -17.40
C TRP A 103 13.04 19.05 -18.60
N ASN A 104 13.67 19.90 -19.43
CA ASN A 104 14.47 19.42 -20.55
C ASN A 104 15.80 18.85 -20.07
N ALA A 105 16.42 19.51 -19.08
CA ALA A 105 17.60 18.98 -18.41
C ALA A 105 17.26 17.65 -17.72
N ALA A 106 16.13 17.58 -16.98
CA ALA A 106 15.68 16.33 -16.36
C ALA A 106 15.46 15.20 -17.38
N LYS A 107 14.85 15.49 -18.54
CA LYS A 107 14.68 14.47 -19.60
C LYS A 107 16.02 14.03 -20.18
N LYS A 108 16.96 14.96 -20.39
CA LYS A 108 18.30 14.67 -20.88
C LYS A 108 19.11 13.80 -19.90
N ASP A 109 18.87 13.96 -18.60
CA ASP A 109 19.46 13.14 -17.53
C ASP A 109 18.76 11.77 -17.35
N GLY A 110 17.91 11.40 -18.31
CA GLY A 110 17.27 10.09 -18.39
C GLY A 110 15.98 9.94 -17.59
N LEU A 111 15.32 11.03 -17.18
CA LEU A 111 14.03 10.91 -16.48
C LEU A 111 12.93 10.45 -17.44
N ASP A 112 12.27 9.33 -17.13
CA ASP A 112 11.21 8.74 -17.94
C ASP A 112 9.82 9.14 -17.45
N PHE A 113 9.63 9.17 -16.13
CA PHE A 113 8.36 9.58 -15.53
C PHE A 113 8.54 10.42 -14.26
N VAL A 114 7.50 11.19 -13.90
CA VAL A 114 7.46 11.97 -12.67
C VAL A 114 6.07 11.91 -12.03
N MET A 115 6.05 11.77 -10.69
CA MET A 115 4.83 11.92 -9.88
C MET A 115 4.78 13.35 -9.32
N ILE A 116 3.75 14.12 -9.68
CA ILE A 116 3.65 15.54 -9.31
C ILE A 116 2.57 15.71 -8.24
N ARG A 117 2.92 16.38 -7.13
CA ARG A 117 1.96 16.63 -6.05
C ARG A 117 0.84 17.55 -6.53
N LEU A 118 -0.38 17.04 -6.44
CA LEU A 118 -1.62 17.78 -6.66
C LEU A 118 -1.91 18.71 -5.47
N ALA A 119 -1.93 18.14 -4.27
CA ALA A 119 -2.38 18.82 -3.06
C ALA A 119 -1.81 18.19 -1.78
N TYR A 120 -1.85 18.95 -0.70
CA TYR A 120 -1.68 18.48 0.68
C TYR A 120 -3.01 18.70 1.42
N GLY A 121 -3.72 17.61 1.69
CA GLY A 121 -5.14 17.65 1.99
C GLY A 121 -5.92 18.29 0.84
N THR A 122 -6.73 19.30 1.16
CA THR A 122 -7.49 20.09 0.16
C THR A 122 -6.74 21.33 -0.34
N LYS A 123 -5.47 21.53 0.06
CA LYS A 123 -4.66 22.65 -0.38
C LYS A 123 -3.84 22.26 -1.61
N GLU A 124 -4.22 22.79 -2.78
CA GLU A 124 -3.48 22.58 -4.03
C GLU A 124 -2.00 23.02 -3.91
N ASP A 125 -1.12 22.26 -4.54
CA ASP A 125 0.29 22.63 -4.68
C ASP A 125 0.42 23.74 -5.72
N ALA A 126 1.04 24.85 -5.33
CA ALA A 126 1.11 26.07 -6.14
C ALA A 126 1.80 25.86 -7.50
N TYR A 127 2.61 24.81 -7.65
CA TYR A 127 3.34 24.53 -8.88
C TYR A 127 2.77 23.34 -9.67
N PHE A 128 1.66 22.74 -9.23
CA PHE A 128 1.08 21.55 -9.86
C PHE A 128 0.88 21.72 -11.38
N ASP A 129 0.11 22.73 -11.80
CA ASP A 129 -0.22 22.93 -13.22
C ASP A 129 1.03 23.26 -14.06
N ALA A 130 1.97 24.03 -13.50
CA ALA A 130 3.20 24.41 -14.19
C ALA A 130 4.12 23.20 -14.38
N ASN A 131 4.26 22.37 -13.34
CA ASN A 131 5.09 21.18 -13.37
C ASN A 131 4.51 20.12 -14.30
N VAL A 132 3.18 19.88 -14.28
CA VAL A 132 2.50 18.95 -15.20
C VAL A 132 2.75 19.35 -16.64
N LYS A 133 2.48 20.62 -16.99
CA LYS A 133 2.67 21.13 -18.36
C LYS A 133 4.14 21.09 -18.78
N GLY A 134 5.05 21.44 -17.88
CA GLY A 134 6.49 21.43 -18.14
C GLY A 134 7.02 20.03 -18.44
N ALA A 135 6.70 19.06 -17.59
CA ALA A 135 7.12 17.68 -17.75
C ALA A 135 6.52 17.04 -19.01
N GLN A 136 5.22 17.22 -19.26
CA GLN A 136 4.56 16.73 -20.48
C GLN A 136 5.19 17.30 -21.75
N LYS A 137 5.48 18.62 -21.76
CA LYS A 137 6.13 19.28 -22.90
C LYS A 137 7.54 18.74 -23.17
N ALA A 138 8.26 18.33 -22.13
CA ALA A 138 9.58 17.69 -22.24
C ALA A 138 9.51 16.20 -22.63
N GLY A 139 8.31 15.63 -22.82
CA GLY A 139 8.14 14.22 -23.16
C GLY A 139 8.37 13.26 -22.00
N ILE A 140 8.22 13.73 -20.76
CA ILE A 140 8.27 12.92 -19.54
C ILE A 140 6.84 12.45 -19.22
N LYS A 141 6.66 11.18 -18.87
CA LYS A 141 5.37 10.65 -18.45
C LYS A 141 4.98 11.26 -17.10
N VAL A 142 3.74 11.69 -16.96
CA VAL A 142 3.29 12.38 -15.74
C VAL A 142 2.23 11.54 -15.04
N GLY A 143 2.50 11.23 -13.77
CA GLY A 143 1.49 10.85 -12.79
C GLY A 143 1.30 11.95 -11.75
N VAL A 144 0.26 11.81 -10.94
CA VAL A 144 -0.07 12.79 -9.91
C VAL A 144 -0.34 12.10 -8.58
N TYR A 145 -0.12 12.80 -7.48
CA TYR A 145 -0.44 12.28 -6.14
C TYR A 145 -1.05 13.36 -5.23
N LEU A 146 -1.90 12.95 -4.31
CA LEU A 146 -2.43 13.79 -3.24
C LEU A 146 -1.85 13.30 -1.91
N CYS A 147 -1.28 14.20 -1.13
CA CYS A 147 -0.79 13.89 0.22
C CYS A 147 -1.96 14.08 1.20
N SER A 148 -2.58 12.97 1.61
CA SER A 148 -3.80 12.99 2.40
C SER A 148 -3.57 13.50 3.82
N THR A 149 -4.54 14.28 4.32
CA THR A 149 -4.63 14.71 5.72
C THR A 149 -5.94 14.25 6.39
N ALA A 150 -6.72 13.44 5.68
CA ALA A 150 -8.04 13.01 6.08
C ALA A 150 -8.03 12.23 7.39
N LYS A 151 -8.93 12.60 8.30
CA LYS A 151 -9.14 11.89 9.58
C LYS A 151 -10.49 11.20 9.65
N ASN A 152 -11.34 11.43 8.66
CA ASN A 152 -12.68 10.88 8.56
C ASN A 152 -13.10 10.78 7.08
N MET A 153 -14.26 10.16 6.82
CA MET A 153 -14.78 9.94 5.47
C MET A 153 -15.05 11.24 4.70
N ASN A 154 -15.54 12.29 5.38
CA ASN A 154 -15.85 13.55 4.71
C ASN A 154 -14.57 14.23 4.18
N ASP A 155 -13.49 14.21 4.96
CA ASP A 155 -12.20 14.73 4.51
C ASP A 155 -11.68 13.94 3.30
N ALA A 156 -11.77 12.61 3.35
CA ALA A 156 -11.33 11.74 2.26
C ALA A 156 -12.13 11.96 0.97
N MET A 157 -13.45 12.15 1.08
CA MET A 157 -14.30 12.52 -0.06
C MET A 157 -13.90 13.88 -0.64
N ALA A 158 -13.65 14.89 0.21
CA ALA A 158 -13.24 16.21 -0.27
C ALA A 158 -11.87 16.18 -0.99
N GLU A 159 -10.93 15.38 -0.49
CA GLU A 159 -9.63 15.16 -1.14
C GLU A 159 -9.78 14.41 -2.48
N ALA A 160 -10.64 13.40 -2.54
CA ALA A 160 -10.95 12.69 -3.79
C ALA A 160 -11.63 13.59 -4.83
N ASP A 161 -12.61 14.39 -4.42
CA ASP A 161 -13.30 15.35 -5.29
C ASP A 161 -12.33 16.39 -5.85
N LEU A 162 -11.40 16.88 -5.03
CA LEU A 162 -10.32 17.76 -5.51
C LEU A 162 -9.45 17.06 -6.55
N THR A 163 -9.10 15.80 -6.33
CA THR A 163 -8.28 15.01 -7.26
C THR A 163 -8.95 14.82 -8.60
N LEU A 164 -10.25 14.53 -8.63
CA LEU A 164 -11.00 14.33 -9.88
C LEU A 164 -11.26 15.62 -10.67
N LYS A 165 -11.26 16.77 -9.99
CA LYS A 165 -11.50 18.08 -10.60
C LYS A 165 -10.31 18.59 -11.42
N LYS A 166 -9.10 18.14 -11.08
CA LYS A 166 -7.83 18.63 -11.64
C LYS A 166 -7.36 17.79 -12.81
#